data_AF-A0A5K7YMD7-F1
#
_entry.id   AF-A0A5K7YMD7-F1
#
_cell.length_a   1.000
_cell.length_b   1.000
_cell.length_c   1.000
_cell.angle_alpha   90.00
_cell.angle_beta   90.00
_cell.angle_gamma   90.00
#
_symmetry.space_group_name_H-M   'P 1'
#
loop_
_entity.id
_entity.type
_entity.pdbx_description
1 polymer ?
#
loop_
_entity_poly.entity_id
_entity_poly.type
_entity_poly.pdbx_seq_one_letter_code
_entity_poly.pdbx_strand_id
1 'polypeptide(L)'
;MTHWMFCCRDVSQKVSQSLDGPLPFHHRMAVRIHLMMCRYCARVRRQLILLRAMSRQVDSDPSTPRDAAALSPEARLRIKEKLRTLT
;
A
#
# COMPACT_ATOMS: atom_id res chain seq x y z
N MET A 1 -15.74 -18.83 1.85
CA MET A 1 -15.13 -19.27 3.13
C MET A 1 -13.83 -18.52 3.35
N THR A 2 -13.72 -17.76 4.44
CA THR A 2 -12.55 -16.91 4.80
C THR A 2 -11.42 -17.73 5.44
N HIS A 3 -10.97 -18.79 4.77
CA HIS A 3 -9.90 -19.65 5.29
C HIS A 3 -8.56 -18.89 5.44
N TRP A 4 -8.30 -17.94 4.54
CA TRP A 4 -7.09 -17.11 4.54
C TRP A 4 -6.92 -16.25 5.82
N MET A 5 -8.01 -15.94 6.54
CA MET A 5 -7.94 -15.13 7.76
C MET A 5 -7.21 -15.84 8.90
N PHE A 6 -7.07 -17.17 8.84
CA PHE A 6 -6.36 -17.96 9.86
C PHE A 6 -4.88 -18.20 9.51
N CYS A 7 -4.45 -17.83 8.31
CA CYS A 7 -3.06 -17.93 7.89
C CYS A 7 -2.36 -16.57 8.02
N CYS A 8 -1.40 -16.48 8.94
CA CYS A 8 -0.64 -15.24 9.16
C CYS A 8 0.04 -14.71 7.89
N ARG A 9 0.47 -15.60 6.98
CA ARG A 9 1.08 -15.26 5.69
C ARG A 9 0.11 -14.53 4.76
N ASP A 10 -1.10 -15.05 4.63
CA ASP A 10 -2.11 -14.45 3.75
C ASP A 10 -2.61 -13.12 4.32
N VAL A 11 -2.76 -13.06 5.65
CA VAL A 11 -3.15 -11.83 6.34
C VAL A 11 -2.08 -10.74 6.20
N SER A 12 -0.79 -11.07 6.33
CA SER A 12 0.27 -10.07 6.13
C SER A 12 0.30 -9.53 4.71
N GLN A 13 0.07 -10.39 3.70
CA GLN A 13 -0.09 -9.96 2.31
C GLN A 13 -1.30 -9.03 2.14
N LYS A 14 -2.45 -9.36 2.75
CA LYS A 14 -3.66 -8.51 2.72
C LYS A 14 -3.46 -7.19 3.46
N VAL A 15 -2.69 -7.17 4.54
CA VAL A 15 -2.28 -5.94 5.25
C VAL A 15 -1.45 -5.06 4.31
N SER A 16 -0.48 -5.62 3.57
CA SER A 16 0.28 -4.86 2.57
C SER A 16 -0.63 -4.30 1.49
N GLN A 17 -1.49 -5.14 0.89
CA GLN A 17 -2.45 -4.70 -0.14
C GLN A 17 -3.39 -3.59 0.39
N SER A 18 -3.76 -3.63 1.68
CA SER A 18 -4.58 -2.58 2.32
C SER A 18 -3.89 -1.23 2.42
N LEU A 19 -2.56 -1.20 2.39
CA LEU A 19 -1.78 0.03 2.40
C LEU A 19 -1.61 0.59 0.98
N ASP A 20 -1.56 -0.27 -0.03
CA ASP A 20 -1.26 0.12 -1.42
C ASP A 20 -2.50 0.47 -2.24
N GLY A 21 -3.69 -0.04 -1.89
CA GLY A 21 -4.91 0.25 -2.62
C GLY A 21 -6.21 -0.06 -1.88
N PRO A 22 -7.37 0.23 -2.49
CA PRO A 22 -8.66 0.02 -1.86
C PRO A 22 -8.96 -1.49 -1.72
N LEU A 23 -8.89 -1.98 -0.49
CA LEU A 23 -9.45 -3.31 -0.17
C LEU A 23 -10.97 -3.26 0.05
N PRO A 24 -11.70 -4.32 -0.35
CA PRO A 24 -13.10 -4.50 0.02
C PRO A 24 -13.30 -4.44 1.54
N PHE A 25 -14.40 -3.85 2.00
CA PHE A 25 -14.67 -3.64 3.43
C PHE A 25 -14.64 -4.94 4.25
N HIS A 26 -15.17 -6.04 3.70
CA HIS A 26 -15.18 -7.35 4.35
C HIS A 26 -13.75 -7.88 4.61
N HIS A 27 -12.82 -7.68 3.68
CA HIS A 27 -11.41 -8.05 3.88
C HIS A 27 -10.75 -7.18 4.95
N ARG A 28 -11.09 -5.89 5.05
CA ARG A 28 -10.57 -5.01 6.13
C ARG A 28 -11.03 -5.47 7.50
N MET A 29 -12.29 -5.90 7.63
CA MET A 29 -12.82 -6.38 8.91
C MET A 29 -12.15 -7.70 9.32
N ALA A 30 -11.98 -8.64 8.39
CA ALA A 30 -11.27 -9.89 8.63
C ALA A 30 -9.82 -9.66 9.10
N VAL A 31 -9.09 -8.75 8.44
CA VAL A 31 -7.74 -8.36 8.87
C VAL A 31 -7.75 -7.77 10.28
N ARG A 32 -8.69 -6.87 10.62
CA ARG A 32 -8.78 -6.29 11.97
C ARG A 32 -8.99 -7.36 13.04
N ILE A 33 -9.90 -8.31 12.80
CA ILE A 33 -10.14 -9.44 13.72
C ILE A 33 -8.86 -10.25 13.91
N HIS A 34 -8.16 -10.59 12.82
CA HIS A 34 -6.88 -11.31 12.93
C HIS A 34 -5.82 -10.53 13.71
N LEU A 35 -5.71 -9.20 13.52
CA LEU A 35 -4.74 -8.38 14.24
C LEU A 35 -5.03 -8.30 15.75
N MET A 36 -6.29 -8.43 16.16
CA MET A 36 -6.65 -8.52 17.58
C MET A 36 -6.27 -9.87 18.19
N MET A 37 -6.34 -10.95 17.40
CA MET A 37 -5.98 -12.31 17.86
C MET A 37 -4.47 -12.58 17.80
N CYS A 38 -3.78 -12.03 16.80
CA CYS A 38 -2.38 -12.28 16.52
C CYS A 38 -1.51 -11.03 16.71
N ARG A 39 -0.80 -11.00 17.84
CA ARG A 39 0.15 -9.93 18.20
C ARG A 39 1.32 -9.76 17.23
N TYR A 40 1.75 -10.83 16.55
CA TYR A 40 2.82 -10.76 15.54
C TYR A 40 2.38 -10.00 14.29
N CYS A 41 1.19 -10.30 13.77
CA CYS A 41 0.63 -9.56 12.64
C CYS A 41 0.37 -8.09 12.99
N ALA A 42 -0.04 -7.80 14.24
CA ALA A 42 -0.15 -6.42 14.74
C ALA A 42 1.21 -5.69 14.79
N ARG A 43 2.31 -6.39 15.07
CA ARG A 43 3.67 -5.83 15.02
C ARG A 43 4.08 -5.51 13.58
N VAL A 44 3.88 -6.44 12.65
CA VAL A 44 4.20 -6.24 11.22
C VAL A 44 3.42 -5.05 10.65
N ARG A 45 2.13 -4.93 10.96
CA ARG A 45 1.33 -3.77 10.52
C ARG A 45 1.93 -2.44 11.01
N ARG A 46 2.40 -2.38 12.26
CA ARG A 46 3.03 -1.17 12.81
C ARG A 46 4.34 -0.84 12.08
N GLN A 47 5.16 -1.85 11.79
CA GLN A 47 6.40 -1.66 11.03
C GLN A 47 6.11 -1.13 9.61
N LEU A 48 5.13 -1.70 8.91
CA LEU A 48 4.75 -1.25 7.57
C LEU A 48 4.23 0.20 7.56
N ILE A 49 3.46 0.60 8.58
CA ILE A 49 2.99 1.98 8.71
C ILE A 49 4.17 2.92 8.98
N LEU A 50 5.12 2.52 9.82
CA LEU A 50 6.33 3.30 10.10
C LEU A 50 7.17 3.49 8.82
N LEU A 51 7.43 2.40 8.09
CA LEU A 51 8.14 2.48 6.80
C LEU A 51 7.45 3.43 5.83
N ARG A 52 6.11 3.36 5.74
CA ARG A 52 5.33 4.25 4.87
C ARG A 52 5.38 5.71 5.32
N ALA A 53 5.37 5.96 6.63
CA ALA A 53 5.51 7.30 7.18
C ALA A 53 6.90 7.89 6.89
N MET A 54 7.95 7.10 7.05
CA MET A 54 9.33 7.52 6.74
C MET A 54 9.51 7.77 5.24
N SER A 55 9.02 6.88 4.38
CA SER A 55 9.07 7.06 2.91
C SER A 55 8.41 8.37 2.48
N ARG A 56 7.26 8.72 3.07
CA ARG A 56 6.56 9.98 2.76
C ARG A 56 7.31 11.21 3.27
N GLN A 57 8.05 11.10 4.37
CA GLN A 57 8.87 12.20 4.87
C GLN A 57 10.06 12.49 3.94
N VAL A 58 10.68 11.44 3.38
CA VAL A 58 11.73 11.58 2.37
C VAL A 58 11.20 12.29 1.11
N ASP A 59 10.01 11.91 0.64
CA ASP A 59 9.34 12.58 -0.48
C ASP A 59 8.94 14.05 -0.17
N SER A 60 8.80 14.39 1.12
CA SER A 60 8.38 15.72 1.58
C SER A 60 9.55 16.62 1.97
N ASP A 61 10.80 16.13 1.91
CA ASP A 61 11.99 16.93 2.15
C ASP A 61 12.14 17.95 1.02
N PRO A 62 12.00 19.26 1.28
CA PRO A 62 12.11 20.30 0.25
C PRO A 62 13.51 20.40 -0.36
N SER A 63 14.52 19.76 0.23
CA SER A 63 15.88 19.68 -0.32
C SER A 63 16.06 18.54 -1.35
N THR A 64 15.09 17.62 -1.45
CA THR A 64 15.05 16.65 -2.55
C THR A 64 14.52 17.36 -3.80
N PRO A 65 15.24 17.36 -4.94
CA PRO A 65 14.75 18.00 -6.16
C PRO A 65 13.47 17.29 -6.60
N ARG A 66 12.32 17.90 -6.31
CA ARG A 66 10.99 17.39 -6.64
C ARG A 66 10.81 17.23 -8.17
N ASP A 67 11.61 17.98 -8.92
CA ASP A 67 11.71 17.94 -10.37
C ASP A 67 12.43 16.68 -10.89
N ALA A 68 13.30 16.03 -10.09
CA ALA A 68 13.92 14.76 -10.47
C ALA A 68 12.94 13.58 -10.43
N ALA A 69 11.85 13.71 -9.67
CA ALA A 69 10.77 12.72 -9.58
C ALA A 69 9.61 13.02 -10.55
N ALA A 70 9.66 14.14 -11.28
CA ALA A 70 8.65 14.45 -12.28
C ALA A 70 8.91 13.63 -13.56
N LEU A 71 7.89 12.89 -14.01
CA LEU A 71 7.92 12.24 -15.31
C LEU A 71 8.29 13.25 -16.40
N SER A 72 9.18 12.87 -17.32
CA SER A 72 9.48 13.68 -18.50
C SER A 72 8.18 13.97 -19.27
N PRO A 73 8.09 15.12 -19.96
CA PRO A 73 6.90 15.49 -20.71
C PRO A 73 6.49 14.39 -21.71
N GLU A 74 7.45 13.75 -22.36
CA GLU A 74 7.25 12.61 -23.27
C GLU A 74 6.71 11.37 -22.54
N ALA A 75 7.25 11.04 -21.36
CA ALA A 75 6.75 9.92 -20.56
C ALA A 75 5.30 10.15 -20.13
N ARG A 76 4.94 11.37 -19.74
CA ARG A 76 3.55 11.73 -19.38
C ARG A 76 2.59 11.57 -20.56
N LEU A 77 2.98 12.01 -21.76
CA LEU A 77 2.14 11.91 -22.96
C LEU A 77 1.88 10.44 -23.34
N ARG A 78 2.93 9.60 -23.37
CA ARG A 78 2.79 8.16 -23.65
C ARG A 78 1.86 7.44 -22.68
N ILE A 79 2.00 7.73 -21.38
CA ILE A 79 1.13 7.13 -20.34
C ILE A 79 -0.32 7.59 -20.55
N LYS A 80 -0.55 8.88 -20.82
CA LYS A 80 -1.90 9.43 -21.05
C LYS A 80 -2.60 8.80 -22.25
N GLU A 81 -1.87 8.54 -23.33
CA GLU A 81 -2.42 7.95 -24.55
C GLU A 81 -2.75 6.46 -24.39
N LYS A 82 -1.90 5.72 -23.68
CA LYS A 82 -2.18 4.32 -23.29
C LYS A 82 -3.38 4.19 -22.37
N LEU A 83 -3.58 5.11 -21.43
CA LEU A 83 -4.76 5.08 -20.54
C LEU A 83 -6.07 5.38 -21.28
N ARG A 84 -6.05 6.28 -22.28
CA ARG A 84 -7.21 6.58 -23.12
C ARG A 84 -7.64 5.43 -24.02
N THR A 85 -6.70 4.58 -24.43
CA THR A 85 -6.99 3.42 -25.30
C THR A 85 -7.43 2.18 -24.52
N LEU A 86 -7.33 2.21 -23.19
CA LEU A 86 -7.80 1.16 -22.27
C LEU A 86 -9.20 1.43 -21.69
N THR A 87 -9.79 2.58 -22.01
CA THR A 87 -11.18 2.95 -21.63
C THR A 87 -12.08 2.78 -22.84
#